data_AF-A0A9X1XA75-F1
#
_entry.id   AF-A0A9X1XA75-F1
#
_cell.length_a   1.000
_cell.length_b   1.000
_cell.length_c   1.000
_cell.angle_alpha   90.00
_cell.angle_beta   90.00
_cell.angle_gamma   90.00
#
_symmetry.space_group_name_H-M   'P 1'
#
loop_
_entity.id
_entity.type
_entity.pdbx_description
1 polymer ?
#
loop_
_entity_poly.entity_id
_entity_poly.type
_entity_poly.pdbx_seq_one_letter_code
_entity_poly.pdbx_strand_id
1 'polypeptide(L)'
;MSGYTHEEVRSKNCRFLQGDETDRSKGAIKAAISKKKRISVKLKNYRKDHIFFWNELTIDPFYIEDEAKYYLLGFKKTLQSKKSIRIGWKQR
;
A
#
# COMPACT_ATOMS: atom_id res chain seq x y z
N MET A 1 -12.46 1.40 -5.58
CA MET A 1 -12.46 2.08 -4.26
C MET A 1 -12.56 1.02 -3.17
N SER A 2 -11.93 1.23 -2.01
CA SER A 2 -11.71 0.22 -0.94
C SER A 2 -12.98 -0.30 -0.25
N GLY A 3 -14.15 0.29 -0.52
CA GLY A 3 -15.43 -0.09 0.09
C GLY A 3 -15.67 0.51 1.48
N TYR A 4 -14.77 1.37 1.96
CA TYR A 4 -14.96 2.17 3.17
C TYR A 4 -15.51 3.55 2.81
N THR A 5 -16.40 4.09 3.66
CA THR A 5 -16.90 5.46 3.51
C THR A 5 -15.83 6.46 3.95
N HIS A 6 -15.98 7.73 3.54
CA HIS A 6 -15.05 8.79 3.92
C HIS A 6 -14.99 8.98 5.46
N GLU A 7 -16.14 8.87 6.13
CA GLU A 7 -16.26 8.97 7.59
C GLU A 7 -15.54 7.84 8.32
N GLU A 8 -15.56 6.62 7.77
CA GLU A 8 -14.89 5.46 8.37
C GLU A 8 -13.35 5.56 8.35
N VAL A 9 -12.79 6.37 7.45
CA VAL A 9 -11.34 6.44 7.20
C VAL A 9 -10.71 7.77 7.61
N ARG A 10 -11.51 8.82 7.83
CA ARG A 10 -11.05 10.20 8.07
C ARG A 10 -10.06 10.36 9.23
N SER A 11 -10.07 9.44 10.20
CA SER A 11 -9.17 9.48 11.36
C SER A 11 -8.40 8.18 11.60
N LYS A 12 -8.37 7.26 10.62
CA LYS A 12 -7.72 5.96 10.78
C LYS A 12 -6.46 5.85 9.93
N ASN A 13 -5.36 5.49 10.59
CA ASN A 13 -4.16 5.04 9.90
C ASN A 13 -4.54 3.93 8.91
N CYS A 14 -4.09 4.03 7.66
CA CYS A 14 -4.48 3.11 6.57
C CYS A 14 -3.99 1.65 6.75
N ARG A 15 -3.47 1.31 7.92
CA ARG A 15 -3.24 -0.05 8.39
C ARG A 15 -4.50 -0.92 8.38
N PHE A 16 -5.71 -0.34 8.39
CA PHE A 16 -6.95 -1.11 8.25
C PHE A 16 -7.06 -1.86 6.91
N LEU A 17 -6.25 -1.51 5.90
CA LEU A 17 -6.17 -2.22 4.63
C LEU A 17 -5.20 -3.40 4.64
N GLN A 18 -4.45 -3.63 5.73
CA GLN A 18 -3.38 -4.62 5.81
C GLN A 18 -3.92 -5.96 6.35
N GLY A 19 -3.43 -7.06 5.81
CA GLY A 19 -3.64 -8.43 6.32
C GLY A 19 -2.30 -9.18 6.45
N ASP A 20 -2.33 -10.49 6.69
CA ASP A 20 -1.14 -11.29 6.99
C ASP A 20 -0.05 -11.21 5.90
N GLU A 21 -0.45 -11.17 4.63
CA GLU A 21 0.48 -11.06 3.51
C GLU A 21 1.03 -9.64 3.29
N THR A 22 0.45 -8.62 3.93
CA THR A 22 0.99 -7.25 3.91
C THR A 22 2.21 -7.09 4.82
N ASP A 23 2.39 -7.99 5.79
CA ASP A 23 3.38 -7.84 6.86
C ASP A 23 4.83 -7.90 6.35
N ARG A 24 5.07 -8.67 5.28
CA ARG A 24 6.40 -8.88 4.68
C ARG A 24 7.07 -7.58 4.19
N SER A 25 6.28 -6.59 3.78
CA SER A 25 6.80 -5.31 3.26
C SER A 25 7.06 -4.28 4.36
N LYS A 26 6.59 -4.49 5.61
CA LYS A 26 6.72 -3.51 6.70
C LYS A 26 8.18 -3.26 7.09
N GLY A 27 9.00 -4.31 7.11
CA GLY A 27 10.43 -4.21 7.44
C GLY A 27 11.18 -3.30 6.47
N ALA A 28 10.96 -3.49 5.16
CA ALA A 28 11.58 -2.69 4.11
C ALA A 28 11.16 -1.21 4.20
N ILE A 29 9.86 -0.94 4.42
CA ILE A 29 9.36 0.43 4.61
C ILE A 29 10.03 1.09 5.82
N LYS A 30 10.06 0.42 6.98
CA LYS A 30 10.65 0.96 8.21
C LYS A 30 12.14 1.26 8.02
N ALA A 31 12.87 0.35 7.36
CA ALA A 31 14.28 0.55 7.06
C ALA A 31 14.51 1.74 6.10
N ALA A 32 13.68 1.90 5.07
CA ALA A 32 13.79 3.02 4.13
C ALA A 32 13.52 4.38 4.80
N ILE A 33 12.48 4.46 5.64
CA ILE A 33 12.17 5.67 6.42
C ILE A 33 13.33 6.03 7.36
N SER A 34 13.87 5.04 8.10
CA SER A 34 15.01 5.27 8.99
C SER A 34 16.27 5.74 8.25
N LYS A 35 16.48 5.24 7.02
CA LYS A 35 17.59 5.64 6.14
C LYS A 35 17.30 6.88 5.32
N LYS A 36 16.11 7.51 5.46
CA LYS A 36 15.67 8.67 4.66
C LYS A 36 15.79 8.42 3.16
N LYS A 37 15.44 7.20 2.72
CA LYS A 37 15.47 6.79 1.31
C LYS A 37 14.07 6.63 0.76
N ARG A 38 13.87 7.05 -0.49
CA ARG A 38 12.66 6.76 -1.24
C ARG A 38 12.45 5.25 -1.38
N ILE A 39 11.20 4.80 -1.25
CA ILE A 39 10.82 3.41 -1.47
C ILE A 39 9.48 3.33 -2.20
N SER A 40 9.34 2.38 -3.14
CA SER A 40 8.04 1.95 -3.67
C SER A 40 7.86 0.46 -3.40
N VAL A 41 6.73 0.09 -2.80
CA VAL A 41 6.39 -1.29 -2.49
C VAL A 41 4.98 -1.63 -2.93
N LYS A 42 4.79 -2.84 -3.46
CA LYS A 42 3.48 -3.41 -3.72
C LYS A 42 3.00 -4.13 -2.46
N LEU A 43 1.90 -3.64 -1.91
CA LEU A 43 1.22 -4.19 -0.74
C LEU A 43 -0.02 -4.93 -1.19
N LYS A 44 -0.19 -6.18 -0.76
CA LYS A 44 -1.49 -6.82 -0.87
C LYS A 44 -2.38 -6.21 0.20
N ASN A 45 -3.48 -5.59 -0.18
CA ASN A 45 -4.42 -4.94 0.72
C ASN A 45 -5.81 -5.53 0.55
N TYR A 46 -6.67 -5.37 1.55
CA TYR A 46 -7.99 -5.96 1.58
C TYR A 46 -9.04 -4.86 1.71
N ARG A 47 -10.10 -4.99 0.90
CA ARG A 47 -11.28 -4.14 0.97
C ARG A 47 -12.17 -4.55 2.14
N LYS A 48 -13.18 -3.73 2.45
CA LYS A 48 -14.19 -4.04 3.48
C LYS A 48 -14.95 -5.34 3.21
N ASP A 49 -15.14 -5.68 1.93
CA ASP A 49 -15.73 -6.94 1.46
C ASP A 49 -14.73 -8.12 1.43
N HIS A 50 -13.56 -7.96 2.05
CA HIS A 50 -12.44 -8.91 2.10
C HIS A 50 -11.80 -9.25 0.74
N ILE A 51 -12.19 -8.58 -0.35
CA ILE A 51 -11.56 -8.78 -1.65
C ILE A 51 -10.16 -8.14 -1.64
N PHE A 52 -9.15 -8.93 -2.00
CA PHE A 52 -7.79 -8.43 -2.09
C PHE A 52 -7.60 -7.53 -3.32
N PHE A 53 -6.75 -6.52 -3.17
CA PHE A 53 -6.26 -5.68 -4.25
C PHE A 53 -4.80 -5.34 -4.00
N TRP A 54 -4.07 -5.01 -5.06
CA TRP A 54 -2.70 -4.54 -4.94
C TRP A 54 -2.73 -3.03 -4.70
N ASN A 55 -2.00 -2.57 -3.68
CA ASN A 55 -1.77 -1.17 -3.41
C ASN A 55 -0.28 -0.89 -3.53
N GLU A 56 0.09 -0.09 -4.51
CA GLU A 56 1.46 0.40 -4.60
C GLU A 56 1.60 1.64 -3.71
N LEU A 57 2.42 1.51 -2.66
CA LEU A 57 2.75 2.57 -1.73
C LEU A 57 4.15 3.09 -2.07
N THR A 58 4.24 4.36 -2.45
CA THR A 58 5.50 5.08 -2.55
C THR A 58 5.64 6.02 -1.36
N ILE A 59 6.80 5.99 -0.69
CA ILE A 59 7.18 6.94 0.35
C ILE A 59 8.43 7.68 -0.12
N ASP A 60 8.36 9.00 -0.13
CA ASP A 60 9.44 9.88 -0.53
C ASP A 60 9.78 10.85 0.61
N PRO A 61 10.88 10.62 1.34
CA PRO A 61 11.36 11.55 2.35
C PRO A 61 11.96 12.79 1.70
N PHE A 62 11.59 13.98 2.16
CA PHE A 62 12.22 15.23 1.74
C PHE A 62 12.58 16.08 2.96
N TYR A 63 13.60 16.91 2.81
CA TYR A 63 14.11 17.78 3.87
C TYR A 63 13.76 19.23 3.54
N ILE A 64 13.26 19.97 4.53
CA ILE A 64 13.06 21.41 4.44
C ILE A 64 14.17 22.05 5.27
N GLU A 65 15.06 22.79 4.62
CA GLU A 65 16.23 23.42 5.25
C GLU A 65 15.83 24.47 6.28
N ASP A 66 14.88 25.35 5.93
CA ASP A 66 14.38 26.42 6.80
C ASP A 66 13.81 25.92 8.13
N GLU A 67 13.28 24.70 8.13
CA GLU A 67 12.69 24.08 9.30
C GLU A 67 13.61 23.08 10.00
N ALA A 68 14.77 22.79 9.40
CA ALA A 68 15.68 21.73 9.77
C ALA A 68 14.99 20.37 10.01
N LYS A 69 14.00 20.01 9.17
CA LYS A 69 13.11 18.86 9.40
C LYS A 69 12.90 18.00 8.16
N TYR A 70 12.71 16.69 8.41
CA TYR A 70 12.29 15.73 7.39
C TYR A 70 10.78 15.56 7.39
N TYR A 71 10.23 15.51 6.18
CA TYR A 71 8.84 15.21 5.89
C TYR A 71 8.76 13.94 5.07
N LEU A 72 7.63 13.22 5.17
CA LEU A 72 7.36 12.01 4.40
C LEU A 72 6.17 12.24 3.48
N LEU A 73 6.40 12.19 2.17
CA LEU A 73 5.33 12.21 1.19
C LEU A 73 4.91 10.78 0.85
N GLY A 74 3.62 10.48 0.94
CA GLY A 74 3.07 9.14 0.68
C GLY A 74 2.10 9.14 -0.50
N PHE A 75 2.42 8.39 -1.55
CA PHE A 75 1.52 8.15 -2.68
C PHE A 75 0.97 6.74 -2.63
N LYS A 76 -0.34 6.60 -2.91
CA LYS A 76 -1.00 5.29 -3.00
C LYS A 76 -1.65 5.13 -4.35
N LYS A 77 -1.31 4.06 -5.05
CA LYS A 77 -1.92 3.68 -6.30
C LYS A 77 -2.61 2.33 -6.14
N THR A 78 -3.93 2.32 -6.30
CA THR A 78 -4.71 1.09 -6.33
C THR A 78 -4.49 0.40 -7.68
N LEU A 79 -3.97 -0.81 -7.65
CA LEU A 79 -3.80 -1.69 -8.81
C LEU A 79 -4.87 -2.78 -8.73
N GLN A 80 -5.76 -2.83 -9.72
CA GLN A 80 -6.74 -3.93 -9.81
C GLN A 80 -6.00 -5.26 -9.98
N SER A 81 -6.40 -6.24 -9.17
CA SER A 81 -6.04 -7.64 -9.41
C SER A 81 -6.80 -8.09 -10.65
N LYS A 82 -6.11 -8.38 -11.77
CA LYS A 82 -6.72 -9.14 -12.86
C LYS A 82 -7.11 -10.50 -12.25
N LYS A 83 -8.40 -10.83 -12.23
CA LYS A 83 -8.83 -12.23 -12.06
C LYS A 83 -8.00 -13.05 -13.04
N SER A 84 -7.11 -13.91 -12.54
CA SER A 84 -6.46 -14.89 -13.39
C SER A 84 -7.55 -15.90 -13.74
N ILE A 85 -8.21 -15.68 -14.89
CA ILE A 85 -9.07 -16.70 -15.49
C ILE A 85 -8.12 -17.76 -16.00
N ARG A 86 -7.95 -18.84 -15.24
CA ARG A 86 -7.30 -20.06 -15.71
C ARG A 86 -8.30 -20.75 -16.65
N ILE A 87 -8.29 -20.37 -17.92
CA ILE A 87 -8.94 -21.17 -18.97
C ILE A 87 -8.12 -22.46 -19.13
N GLY A 88 -8.59 -23.53 -18.49
CA GLY A 88 -8.08 -24.87 -18.75
C GLY A 88 -8.54 -25.31 -20.14
N TRP A 89 -7.63 -25.35 -21.10
CA TRP A 89 -7.86 -26.03 -22.37
C TRP A 89 -7.80 -27.52 -22.11
N LYS A 90 -8.95 -28.21 -22.13
CA LYS A 90 -8.98 -29.67 -22.25
C LYS A 90 -8.76 -29.99 -23.72
N GLN A 91 -7.57 -30.45 -24.08
CA GLN A 91 -7.33 -30.97 -25.43
C GLN A 91 -8.19 -32.23 -25.62
N ARG A 92 -8.84 -32.32 -26.79
CA ARG A 92 -9.43 -33.56 -27.32
C ARG A 92 -8.35 -34.35 -28.02
#